data_AF-W2XXF6-F1
#
_entry.id   AF-W2XXF6-F1
#
_cell.length_a   1.000
_cell.length_b   1.000
_cell.length_c   1.000
_cell.angle_alpha   90.00
_cell.angle_beta   90.00
_cell.angle_gamma   90.00
#
_symmetry.space_group_name_H-M   'P 1'
#
loop_
_entity.id
_entity.type
_entity.pdbx_description
1 polymer ?
#
loop_
_entity_poly.entity_id
_entity_poly.type
_entity_poly.pdbx_seq_one_letter_code
_entity_poly.pdbx_strand_id
1 'polypeptide(L)'
;MPKNAGICRALFVALSDHYFMCNYCNKLRHQLPSSGYGNLIGHLRGKRPNYEANYIAHASSLAGNLHTFGFVSDKVANIYHWMEWVVDRNMPLSEVDHPTTHSLSRLKPICSKTLTRYMVETTREVKKEITKAIPPIFGVMTTGGHAFRSTM
;
A
#
# COMPACT_ATOMS: atom_id res chain seq x y z
N MET A 1 8.48 2.77 -15.91
CA MET A 1 7.90 1.65 -16.67
C MET A 1 7.86 0.40 -15.78
N PRO A 2 6.77 -0.38 -15.81
CA PRO A 2 6.66 -1.60 -15.01
C PRO A 2 7.72 -2.64 -15.38
N LYS A 3 8.33 -3.30 -14.39
CA LYS A 3 9.34 -4.35 -14.63
C LYS A 3 8.68 -5.58 -15.26
N ASN A 4 9.30 -6.15 -16.30
CA ASN A 4 8.80 -7.35 -17.00
C ASN A 4 8.48 -8.52 -16.05
N ALA A 5 9.29 -8.71 -15.01
CA ALA A 5 9.05 -9.74 -13.99
C ALA A 5 7.74 -9.54 -13.19
N GLY A 6 7.33 -8.28 -12.95
CA GLY A 6 6.06 -7.97 -12.30
C GLY A 6 4.87 -8.28 -13.21
N ILE A 7 4.97 -7.85 -14.48
CA ILE A 7 3.96 -8.11 -15.51
C ILE A 7 3.77 -9.62 -15.71
N CYS A 8 4.86 -10.37 -15.86
CA CYS A 8 4.79 -11.81 -16.09
C CYS A 8 4.18 -12.56 -14.90
N ARG A 9 4.45 -12.14 -13.65
CA ARG A 9 3.81 -12.73 -12.47
C ARG A 9 2.31 -12.47 -12.39
N ALA A 10 1.83 -11.33 -12.88
CA ALA A 10 0.41 -10.99 -12.83
C ALA A 10 -0.39 -11.61 -13.99
N LEU A 11 0.23 -11.74 -15.17
CA LEU A 11 -0.47 -12.09 -16.41
C LEU A 11 -0.23 -13.54 -16.87
N PHE A 12 0.59 -14.29 -16.14
CA PHE A 12 0.80 -15.71 -16.36
C PHE A 12 0.68 -16.51 -15.06
N VAL A 13 0.17 -17.73 -15.16
CA VAL A 13 0.30 -18.74 -14.11
C VAL A 13 1.63 -19.46 -14.31
N ALA A 14 2.49 -19.45 -13.29
CA ALA A 14 3.69 -20.28 -13.26
C ALA A 14 3.31 -21.72 -12.90
N LEU A 15 3.72 -22.69 -13.73
CA LEU A 15 3.37 -24.11 -13.52
C LEU A 15 4.56 -24.92 -13.01
N SER A 16 5.70 -24.83 -13.69
CA SER A 16 6.96 -25.48 -13.34
C SER A 16 8.12 -24.57 -13.72
N ASP A 17 9.36 -24.97 -13.41
CA ASP A 17 10.54 -24.20 -13.77
C ASP A 17 10.53 -23.89 -15.28
N HIS A 18 10.46 -22.60 -15.57
CA HIS A 18 10.41 -22.03 -16.91
C HIS A 18 9.13 -22.26 -17.72
N TYR A 19 8.04 -22.79 -17.17
CA TYR A 19 6.76 -22.91 -17.87
C TYR A 19 5.67 -21.98 -17.32
N PHE A 20 5.08 -21.20 -18.22
CA PHE A 20 4.11 -20.17 -17.93
C PHE A 20 2.86 -20.32 -18.80
N MET A 21 1.68 -20.33 -18.20
CA MET A 21 0.41 -20.32 -18.91
C MET A 21 -0.12 -18.89 -18.98
N CYS A 22 -0.42 -18.40 -20.19
CA CYS A 22 -0.93 -17.04 -20.38
C CYS A 22 -2.39 -16.92 -19.93
N ASN A 23 -2.71 -16.00 -19.03
CA ASN A 23 -4.06 -15.83 -18.48
C ASN A 23 -5.09 -15.37 -19.54
N TYR A 24 -4.64 -14.78 -20.65
CA TYR A 24 -5.53 -14.28 -21.70
C TYR A 24 -5.92 -15.33 -22.73
N CYS A 25 -5.05 -16.32 -22.98
CA CYS A 25 -5.27 -17.26 -24.08
C CYS A 25 -5.00 -18.72 -23.69
N ASN A 26 -4.68 -18.97 -22.43
CA ASN A 26 -4.38 -20.28 -21.85
C ASN A 26 -3.28 -21.07 -22.59
N LYS A 27 -2.46 -20.39 -23.40
CA LYS A 27 -1.33 -21.02 -24.09
C LYS A 27 -0.15 -21.16 -23.16
N LEU A 28 0.41 -22.36 -23.13
CA LEU A 28 1.66 -22.67 -22.45
C LEU A 28 2.84 -22.04 -23.19
N ARG A 29 3.76 -21.43 -22.43
CA ARG A 29 4.97 -20.78 -22.93
C ARG A 29 6.15 -21.21 -22.08
N HIS A 30 7.18 -21.69 -22.74
CA HIS A 30 8.47 -21.95 -22.11
C HIS A 30 9.31 -20.67 -22.11
N GLN A 31 9.83 -20.28 -20.96
CA GLN A 31 10.75 -19.18 -20.77
C GLN A 31 12.13 -19.56 -21.30
N LEU A 32 12.70 -18.74 -22.18
CA LEU A 32 14.01 -19.03 -22.75
C LEU A 32 15.11 -18.68 -21.75
N PRO A 33 16.06 -19.59 -21.44
CA PRO A 33 17.09 -19.37 -20.42
C PRO A 33 17.92 -18.09 -20.60
N SER A 34 18.17 -17.69 -21.85
CA SER A 34 18.97 -16.51 -22.21
C SER A 34 18.17 -15.22 -22.41
N SER A 35 16.83 -15.28 -22.47
CA SER A 35 15.98 -14.13 -22.80
C SER A 35 15.33 -13.48 -21.57
N GLY A 36 15.46 -14.12 -20.39
CA GLY A 36 14.71 -13.73 -19.21
C GLY A 36 13.21 -13.75 -19.49
N TYR A 37 12.53 -12.61 -19.36
CA TYR A 37 11.09 -12.48 -19.64
C TYR A 37 10.76 -12.00 -21.06
N GLY A 38 11.77 -11.74 -21.90
CA GLY A 38 11.59 -11.09 -23.20
C GLY A 38 10.62 -11.83 -24.12
N ASN A 39 10.69 -13.15 -24.14
CA ASN A 39 9.84 -14.00 -24.97
C ASN A 39 8.37 -14.07 -24.50
N LEU A 40 8.13 -13.94 -23.18
CA LEU A 40 6.78 -13.86 -22.60
C LEU A 40 6.15 -12.48 -22.86
N ILE A 41 6.95 -11.42 -22.74
CA ILE A 41 6.52 -10.05 -23.07
C ILE A 41 6.24 -9.91 -24.57
N GLY A 42 7.08 -10.49 -25.43
CA GLY A 42 6.85 -10.54 -26.87
C GLY A 42 5.53 -11.23 -27.23
N HIS A 43 5.18 -12.31 -26.51
CA HIS A 43 3.89 -12.97 -26.65
C HIS A 43 2.72 -12.05 -26.26
N LEU A 44 2.82 -11.34 -25.12
CA LEU A 44 1.78 -10.39 -24.69
C LEU A 44 1.59 -9.27 -25.71
N ARG A 45 2.68 -8.69 -26.22
CA ARG A 45 2.63 -7.61 -27.22
C ARG A 45 1.88 -8.04 -28.48
N GLY A 46 2.08 -9.27 -28.94
CA GLY A 46 1.39 -9.81 -30.12
C GLY A 46 -0.06 -10.23 -29.88
N LYS A 47 -0.47 -10.49 -28.63
CA LYS A 47 -1.84 -10.94 -28.31
C LYS A 47 -2.75 -9.85 -27.73
N ARG A 48 -2.19 -8.91 -26.98
CA ARG A 48 -2.92 -7.82 -26.31
C ARG A 48 -2.03 -6.59 -26.27
N PRO A 49 -2.08 -5.69 -27.26
CA PRO A 49 -1.23 -4.48 -27.30
C PRO A 49 -1.33 -3.62 -26.03
N ASN A 50 -2.48 -3.59 -25.37
CA ASN A 50 -2.74 -2.79 -24.16
C ASN A 50 -2.48 -3.54 -22.83
N TYR A 51 -1.69 -4.61 -22.83
CA TYR A 51 -1.43 -5.39 -21.60
C TYR A 51 -0.79 -4.56 -20.47
N GLU A 52 0.02 -3.55 -20.81
CA GLU A 52 0.69 -2.70 -19.81
C GLU A 52 -0.31 -1.81 -19.06
N ALA A 53 -1.27 -1.21 -19.77
CA ALA A 53 -2.32 -0.41 -19.15
C ALA A 53 -3.21 -1.26 -18.23
N ASN A 54 -3.55 -2.48 -18.65
CA ASN A 54 -4.30 -3.42 -17.83
C ASN A 54 -3.52 -3.87 -16.59
N TYR A 55 -2.21 -4.11 -16.73
CA TYR A 55 -1.35 -4.41 -15.59
C TYR A 55 -1.28 -3.24 -14.61
N ILE A 56 -1.14 -2.00 -15.11
CA ILE A 56 -1.10 -0.81 -14.26
C ILE A 56 -2.44 -0.64 -13.52
N ALA A 57 -3.57 -0.74 -14.22
CA ALA A 57 -4.89 -0.65 -13.60
C ALA A 57 -5.11 -1.73 -12.54
N HIS A 58 -4.70 -2.97 -12.82
CA HIS A 58 -4.77 -4.08 -11.87
C HIS A 58 -3.79 -3.92 -10.69
N ALA A 59 -2.57 -3.44 -10.93
CA ALA A 59 -1.62 -3.14 -9.86
C ALA A 59 -2.11 -1.99 -8.98
N SER A 60 -2.76 -0.98 -9.56
CA SER A 60 -3.38 0.12 -8.83
C SER A 60 -4.61 -0.32 -8.03
N SER A 61 -5.43 -1.25 -8.54
CA SER A 61 -6.54 -1.81 -7.76
C SER A 61 -6.03 -2.71 -6.62
N LEU A 62 -4.95 -3.46 -6.86
CA LEU A 62 -4.26 -4.21 -5.82
C LEU A 62 -3.57 -3.30 -4.81
N ALA A 63 -3.07 -2.11 -5.18
CA ALA A 63 -2.43 -1.16 -4.24
C ALA A 63 -3.35 -0.73 -3.08
N GLY A 64 -4.66 -0.94 -3.19
CA GLY A 64 -5.61 -0.82 -2.08
C GLY A 64 -5.60 -2.00 -1.10
N ASN A 65 -4.85 -3.07 -1.38
CA ASN A 65 -4.67 -4.23 -0.50
C ASN A 65 -3.35 -4.13 0.27
N LEU A 66 -3.40 -4.53 1.54
CA LEU A 66 -2.24 -4.51 2.45
C LEU A 66 -1.06 -5.35 1.92
N HIS A 67 -1.34 -6.34 1.07
CA HIS A 67 -0.37 -7.28 0.50
C HIS A 67 0.61 -6.62 -0.48
N THR A 68 0.22 -5.53 -1.16
CA THR A 68 1.08 -4.76 -2.07
C THR A 68 2.16 -3.93 -1.38
N PHE A 69 2.01 -3.63 -0.08
CA PHE A 69 3.02 -2.87 0.66
C PHE A 69 4.25 -3.72 1.05
N GLY A 70 4.23 -5.02 0.77
CA GLY A 70 5.33 -5.94 1.09
C GLY A 70 5.47 -6.17 2.60
N PHE A 71 6.68 -6.56 3.02
CA PHE A 71 7.00 -6.71 4.44
C PHE A 71 7.17 -5.33 5.09
N VAL A 72 6.40 -5.04 6.14
CA VAL A 72 6.57 -3.85 6.97
C VAL A 72 7.78 -4.06 7.87
N SER A 73 8.73 -3.13 7.87
CA SER A 73 9.88 -3.22 8.78
C SER A 73 9.44 -3.09 10.25
N ASP A 74 10.13 -3.79 11.16
CA ASP A 74 9.88 -3.71 12.60
C ASP A 74 9.85 -2.27 13.13
N LYS A 75 10.66 -1.39 12.55
CA LYS A 75 10.70 0.03 12.92
C LYS A 75 9.38 0.73 12.60
N VAL A 76 8.83 0.49 11.41
CA VAL A 76 7.56 1.10 10.97
C VAL A 76 6.41 0.54 11.79
N ALA A 77 6.39 -0.78 12.01
CA ALA A 77 5.40 -1.42 12.88
C ALA A 77 5.44 -0.85 14.31
N ASN A 78 6.64 -0.68 14.89
CA ASN A 78 6.80 -0.09 16.22
C ASN A 78 6.25 1.33 16.32
N ILE A 79 6.52 2.17 15.31
CA ILE A 79 5.99 3.55 15.26
C ILE A 79 4.46 3.55 15.13
N TYR A 80 3.91 2.66 14.30
CA TYR A 80 2.47 2.50 14.15
C TYR A 80 1.79 2.12 15.46
N HIS A 81 2.32 1.14 16.20
CA HIS A 81 1.78 0.74 17.50
C HIS A 81 1.87 1.85 18.56
N TRP A 82 2.90 2.70 18.52
CA TRP A 82 2.93 3.90 19.35
C TRP A 82 1.85 4.93 18.94
N MET A 83 1.51 5.05 17.65
CA MET A 83 0.40 5.89 17.20
C MET A 83 -0.95 5.31 17.66
N GLU A 84 -1.18 4.00 17.54
CA GLU A 84 -2.39 3.35 18.08
C GLU A 84 -2.52 3.60 19.60
N TRP A 85 -1.42 3.48 20.34
CA TRP A 85 -1.42 3.75 21.78
C TRP A 85 -1.89 5.16 22.13
N VAL A 86 -1.40 6.18 21.42
CA VAL A 86 -1.72 7.58 21.71
C VAL A 86 -3.08 7.97 21.14
N VAL A 87 -3.35 7.61 19.89
CA VAL A 87 -4.54 8.04 19.14
C VAL A 87 -5.76 7.21 19.53
N ASP A 88 -5.70 5.89 19.41
CA ASP A 88 -6.89 5.03 19.55
C ASP A 88 -7.32 4.91 21.02
N ARG A 89 -6.36 4.95 21.95
CA ARG A 89 -6.66 4.96 23.40
C ARG A 89 -6.78 6.37 23.98
N ASN A 90 -6.59 7.41 23.17
CA ASN A 90 -6.59 8.80 23.62
C ASN A 90 -5.64 9.07 24.81
N MET A 91 -4.43 8.51 24.77
CA MET A 91 -3.41 8.69 25.81
C MET A 91 -2.62 9.98 25.59
N PRO A 92 -2.11 10.64 26.64
CA PRO A 92 -1.29 11.83 26.47
C PRO A 92 0.05 11.47 25.81
N LEU A 93 0.55 12.37 24.96
CA LEU A 93 1.85 12.21 24.27
C LEU A 93 3.03 12.02 25.24
N SER A 94 2.92 12.53 26.47
CA SER A 94 3.93 12.36 27.52
C SER A 94 4.14 10.90 27.95
N GLU A 95 3.16 10.01 27.74
CA GLU A 95 3.30 8.57 28.00
C GLU A 95 4.45 7.96 27.20
N VAL A 96 4.68 8.49 26.00
CA VAL A 96 5.72 8.01 25.10
C VAL A 96 7.09 8.37 25.62
N ASP A 97 7.24 9.35 26.51
CA ASP A 97 8.51 9.67 27.16
C ASP A 97 8.62 9.08 28.58
N HIS A 98 7.54 8.47 29.09
CA HIS A 98 7.45 8.06 30.48
C HIS A 98 8.25 6.77 30.74
N PRO A 99 9.21 6.75 31.69
CA PRO A 99 10.09 5.59 31.91
C PRO A 99 9.35 4.31 32.29
N THR A 100 8.28 4.43 33.08
CA THR A 100 7.46 3.26 33.46
C THR A 100 6.72 2.70 32.24
N THR A 101 6.25 3.59 31.35
CA THR A 101 5.56 3.18 30.12
C THR A 101 6.53 2.46 29.20
N HIS A 102 7.78 2.93 29.07
CA HIS A 102 8.83 2.19 28.37
C HIS A 102 9.09 0.82 28.98
N SER A 103 9.21 0.74 30.31
CA SER A 103 9.50 -0.51 31.01
C SER A 103 8.37 -1.55 30.91
N LEU A 104 7.11 -1.10 30.84
CA LEU A 104 5.95 -1.99 30.79
C LEU A 104 5.51 -2.30 29.36
N SER A 105 5.84 -1.45 28.40
CA SER A 105 5.49 -1.68 26.99
C SER A 105 6.37 -2.78 26.39
N ARG A 106 5.81 -3.53 25.44
CA ARG A 106 6.59 -4.41 24.55
C ARG A 106 7.21 -3.66 23.37
N LEU A 107 6.97 -2.36 23.28
CA LEU A 107 7.41 -1.52 22.17
C LEU A 107 8.83 -1.04 22.40
N LYS A 108 9.61 -0.93 21.32
CA LYS A 108 10.92 -0.29 21.37
C LYS A 108 10.72 1.19 21.73
N PRO A 109 11.40 1.70 22.78
CA PRO A 109 11.29 3.09 23.19
C PRO A 109 11.51 4.08 22.05
N ILE A 110 10.64 5.08 21.96
CA ILE A 110 10.81 6.28 21.14
C ILE A 110 10.51 7.50 22.02
N CYS A 111 10.73 8.72 21.51
CA CYS A 111 10.29 9.93 22.21
C CYS A 111 9.08 10.58 21.53
N SER A 112 8.34 11.39 22.29
CA SER A 112 7.16 12.12 21.80
C SER A 112 7.47 12.98 20.57
N LYS A 113 8.67 13.59 20.51
CA LYS A 113 9.11 14.37 19.35
C LYS A 113 9.18 13.51 18.08
N THR A 114 9.70 12.29 18.19
CA THR A 114 9.75 11.35 17.07
C THR A 114 8.35 10.90 16.67
N LEU A 115 7.50 10.52 17.64
CA LEU A 115 6.13 10.10 17.34
C LEU A 115 5.33 11.21 16.66
N THR A 116 5.40 12.44 17.19
CA THR A 116 4.72 13.62 16.65
C THR A 116 5.09 13.85 15.18
N ARG A 117 6.36 13.74 14.81
CA ARG A 117 6.79 13.86 13.41
C ARG A 117 6.09 12.84 12.52
N TYR A 118 6.04 11.57 12.95
CA TYR A 118 5.38 10.53 12.17
C TYR A 118 3.87 10.73 12.11
N MET A 119 3.22 11.16 13.20
CA MET A 119 1.79 11.48 13.20
C MET A 119 1.45 12.60 12.20
N VAL A 120 2.28 13.63 12.09
CA VAL A 120 2.09 14.72 11.11
C VAL A 120 2.22 14.20 9.68
N GLU A 121 3.26 13.42 9.39
CA GLU A 121 3.47 12.82 8.06
C GLU A 121 2.32 11.87 7.69
N THR A 122 1.92 10.98 8.60
CA THR A 122 0.78 10.08 8.41
C THR A 122 -0.51 10.86 8.17
N THR A 123 -0.77 11.92 8.95
CA THR A 123 -1.94 12.79 8.76
C THR A 123 -1.93 13.42 7.37
N ARG A 124 -0.77 13.84 6.85
CA ARG A 124 -0.65 14.40 5.51
C ARG A 124 -1.01 13.37 4.44
N GLU A 125 -0.50 12.15 4.53
CA GLU A 125 -0.80 11.11 3.54
C GLU A 125 -2.26 10.64 3.62
N VAL A 126 -2.81 10.47 4.83
CA VAL A 126 -4.23 10.15 5.03
C VAL A 126 -5.12 11.24 4.44
N LYS A 127 -4.80 12.53 4.65
CA LYS A 127 -5.53 13.63 4.02
C LYS A 127 -5.54 13.54 2.50
N LYS A 128 -4.41 13.20 1.87
CA LYS A 128 -4.36 13.03 0.40
C LYS A 128 -5.30 11.93 -0.07
N GLU A 129 -5.35 10.80 0.62
CA GLU A 129 -6.26 9.70 0.24
C GLU A 129 -7.73 10.06 0.49
N ILE A 130 -8.03 10.72 1.61
CA ILE A 130 -9.37 11.23 1.90
C ILE A 130 -9.80 12.25 0.82
N THR A 131 -8.91 13.15 0.39
CA THR A 131 -9.19 14.12 -0.67
C THR A 131 -9.57 13.46 -2.00
N LYS A 132 -9.00 12.29 -2.31
CA LYS A 132 -9.38 11.53 -3.51
C LYS A 132 -10.77 10.88 -3.38
N ALA A 133 -11.18 10.54 -2.16
CA ALA A 133 -12.41 9.82 -1.89
C ALA A 133 -13.62 10.74 -1.64
N ILE A 134 -13.41 11.94 -1.13
CA ILE A 134 -14.48 12.89 -0.82
C ILE A 134 -15.03 13.50 -2.13
N PRO A 135 -16.36 13.55 -2.31
CA PRO A 135 -16.97 14.20 -3.48
C PRO A 135 -16.80 15.73 -3.45
N PRO A 136 -16.90 16.43 -4.60
CA PRO A 136 -16.73 17.88 -4.68
C PRO A 136 -17.65 18.70 -3.77
N ILE A 137 -18.80 18.12 -3.40
CA ILE A 137 -19.78 18.69 -2.47
C ILE A 137 -20.07 17.63 -1.42
N PHE A 138 -19.90 17.98 -0.15
CA PHE A 138 -20.17 17.10 0.98
C PHE A 138 -20.72 17.88 2.17
N GLY A 139 -21.44 17.20 3.06
CA GLY A 139 -21.90 17.77 4.32
C GLY A 139 -20.90 17.49 5.43
N VAL A 140 -20.61 18.50 6.26
CA VAL A 140 -19.81 18.35 7.48
C VAL A 140 -20.74 18.45 8.68
N MET A 141 -20.77 17.41 9.51
CA MET A 141 -21.48 17.41 10.79
C MET A 141 -20.48 17.55 11.92
N THR A 142 -20.63 18.60 12.71
CA THR A 142 -19.83 18.82 13.92
C THR A 142 -20.51 18.20 15.13
N THR A 143 -19.74 17.80 16.15
CA THR A 143 -20.25 17.21 17.40
C THR A 143 -21.21 18.12 18.18
N GLY A 144 -21.32 19.40 17.82
CA GLY A 144 -22.32 20.33 18.32
C GLY A 144 -23.63 20.38 17.51
N GLY A 145 -23.89 19.41 16.62
CA GLY A 145 -25.14 19.30 15.85
C GLY A 145 -25.29 20.28 14.68
N HIS A 146 -24.27 21.11 14.42
CA HIS A 146 -24.30 22.03 13.28
C HIS A 146 -23.83 21.30 12.02
N ALA A 147 -24.65 21.35 10.98
CA ALA A 147 -24.36 20.81 9.66
C ALA A 147 -24.08 21.96 8.67
N PHE A 148 -22.96 21.89 7.96
CA PHE A 148 -22.61 22.86 6.93
C PHE A 148 -22.39 22.16 5.60
N ARG A 149 -22.77 22.84 4.51
CA ARG A 149 -22.43 22.41 3.15
C ARG A 149 -21.01 22.88 2.86
N SER A 150 -20.13 21.94 2.55
CA SER A 150 -18.74 22.21 2.19
C SER A 150 -18.47 21.84 0.73
N THR A 151 -17.61 22.62 0.11
CA THR A 151 -17.00 22.38 -1.20
C THR A 151 -15.49 22.32 -1.00
N MET A 152 -14.80 21.45 -1.74
CA MET A 152 -13.32 21.45 -1.75
C MET A 152 -12.74 22.69 -2.41
#